data_AF-G6YSH0-F1
#
_entry.id   AF-G6YSH0-F1
#
_cell.length_a   1.000
_cell.length_b   1.000
_cell.length_c   1.000
_cell.angle_alpha   90.00
_cell.angle_beta   90.00
_cell.angle_gamma   90.00
#
_symmetry.space_group_name_H-M   'P 1'
#
loop_
_entity.id
_entity.type
_entity.pdbx_description
1 polymer ?
#
loop_
_entity_poly.entity_id
_entity_poly.type
_entity_poly.pdbx_seq_one_letter_code
_entity_poly.pdbx_strand_id
1 'polypeptide(L)' 'MSIHQDIGSRQSVAMHWGTFVLTDEPMDEPPRRLRAALERQGLNETNFRVMQHGEVWSPASNL' A
#
# COMPACT_ATOMS: atom_id res chain seq x y z
N MET A 1 -1.22 -13.48 8.41
CA MET A 1 0.21 -13.14 8.35
C MET A 1 0.43 -12.22 7.15
N SER A 2 1.29 -11.20 7.23
CA SER A 2 1.38 -10.11 6.24
C SER A 2 2.83 -9.91 5.82
N ILE A 3 3.12 -9.97 4.52
CA ILE A 3 4.48 -9.84 3.95
C ILE A 3 5.21 -8.60 4.50
N HIS A 4 4.52 -7.46 4.64
CA HIS A 4 5.09 -6.22 5.20
C HIS A 4 5.75 -6.44 6.57
N GLN A 5 5.07 -7.18 7.46
CA GLN A 5 5.55 -7.46 8.82
C GLN A 5 6.59 -8.59 8.80
N ASP A 6 6.35 -9.63 7.99
CA ASP A 6 7.17 -10.83 7.94
C ASP A 6 8.62 -10.52 7.52
N ILE A 7 8.80 -9.55 6.61
CA ILE A 7 10.13 -9.12 6.16
C ILE A 7 10.70 -7.96 6.99
N GLY A 8 9.98 -7.50 8.03
CA GLY A 8 10.40 -6.37 8.87
C GLY A 8 10.55 -5.05 8.11
N SER A 9 9.73 -4.82 7.09
CA SER A 9 9.84 -3.60 6.30
C SER A 9 9.42 -2.37 7.11
N ARG A 10 10.22 -1.30 7.03
CA ARG A 10 9.84 -0.01 7.60
C ARG A 10 8.70 0.64 6.82
N GLN A 11 8.75 0.52 5.48
CA GLN A 11 7.84 1.19 4.56
C GLN A 11 7.58 0.33 3.32
N SER A 12 6.33 0.35 2.83
CA SER A 12 5.93 -0.36 1.62
C SER A 12 5.10 0.55 0.72
N VAL A 13 5.13 0.28 -0.58
CA VAL A 13 4.36 1.04 -1.58
C VAL A 13 3.49 0.07 -2.36
N ALA A 14 2.21 0.41 -2.50
CA ALA A 14 1.23 -0.43 -3.19
C ALA A 14 1.46 -0.32 -4.69
N MET A 15 1.56 -1.48 -5.33
CA MET A 15 1.77 -1.61 -6.76
C MET A 15 0.76 -2.59 -7.36
N HIS A 16 0.75 -2.68 -8.69
CA HIS A 16 -0.04 -3.66 -9.44
C HIS A 16 -1.57 -3.49 -9.29
N TRP A 17 -2.04 -2.27 -9.04
CA TRP A 17 -3.46 -1.93 -9.01
C TRP A 17 -3.73 -0.75 -9.96
N GLY A 18 -5.00 -0.55 -10.35
CA GLY A 18 -5.45 0.68 -11.01
C GLY A 18 -4.97 0.91 -12.46
N THR A 19 -4.13 0.04 -13.03
CA THR A 19 -3.59 0.22 -14.39
C THR A 19 -4.18 -0.74 -15.43
N PHE A 20 -4.23 -2.04 -15.15
CA PHE A 20 -4.74 -3.07 -16.06
C PHE A 20 -5.79 -3.94 -15.37
N VAL A 21 -6.84 -4.32 -16.11
CA VAL A 21 -7.82 -5.32 -15.64
C VAL A 21 -7.21 -6.69 -15.88
N LEU A 22 -6.82 -7.36 -14.80
CA LEU A 22 -6.18 -8.69 -14.83
C LEU A 22 -7.02 -9.76 -14.12
N THR A 23 -8.06 -9.34 -13.41
CA THR A 23 -8.95 -10.15 -12.58
C THR A 23 -10.35 -9.50 -12.59
N ASP A 24 -11.34 -10.15 -11.98
CA ASP A 24 -12.72 -9.66 -11.90
C ASP A 24 -12.95 -8.63 -10.77
N GLU A 25 -11.91 -8.22 -10.05
CA GLU A 25 -12.04 -7.24 -8.97
C GLU A 25 -12.21 -5.81 -9.53
N PRO A 26 -13.08 -4.97 -8.95
CA PRO A 26 -13.12 -3.55 -9.27
C PRO A 26 -11.74 -2.89 -9.09
N MET A 27 -11.37 -2.02 -10.03
CA MET A 27 -10.04 -1.41 -10.10
C MET A 27 -9.64 -0.61 -8.84
N ASP A 28 -10.62 -0.08 -8.11
CA ASP A 28 -10.48 0.70 -6.89
C ASP A 28 -10.63 -0.15 -5.60
N GLU A 29 -10.98 -1.42 -5.72
CA GLU A 29 -11.10 -2.33 -4.57
C GLU A 29 -9.75 -2.56 -3.86
N PRO A 30 -8.61 -2.78 -4.54
CA PRO A 30 -7.35 -3.10 -3.86
C PRO A 30 -6.87 -2.01 -2.88
N PRO A 31 -6.84 -0.71 -3.23
CA PRO A 31 -6.53 0.35 -2.28
C PRO A 31 -7.45 0.36 -1.05
N ARG A 32 -8.75 0.12 -1.25
CA ARG A 32 -9.74 0.12 -0.17
C ARG A 32 -9.54 -1.06 0.78
N ARG A 33 -9.26 -2.25 0.24
CA ARG A 33 -8.94 -3.44 1.04
C ARG A 33 -7.63 -3.29 1.80
N LEU A 34 -6.61 -2.68 1.20
CA LEU A 34 -5.36 -2.36 1.87
C LEU A 34 -5.59 -1.42 3.06
N ARG A 35 -6.34 -0.33 2.87
CA ARG A 35 -6.68 0.62 3.95
C ARG A 35 -7.32 -0.10 5.15
N ALA A 36 -8.32 -0.94 4.89
CA ALA A 36 -8.98 -1.71 5.94
C ALA A 36 -8.04 -2.73 6.61
N ALA A 37 -7.08 -3.31 5.88
CA ALA A 37 -6.09 -4.22 6.44
C ALA A 37 -5.08 -3.51 7.36
N LEU A 38 -4.64 -2.31 6.98
CA LEU A 38 -3.76 -1.47 7.79
C LEU A 38 -4.46 -1.05 9.09
N GLU A 39 -5.71 -0.58 9.00
CA GLU A 39 -6.53 -0.20 10.16
C GLU A 39 -6.67 -1.36 11.15
N ARG A 40 -6.96 -2.58 10.69
CA ARG A 40 -7.04 -3.77 11.54
C ARG A 40 -5.71 -4.14 12.23
N GLN A 41 -4.59 -3.66 11.70
CA GLN A 41 -3.25 -3.93 12.23
C GLN A 41 -2.66 -2.72 12.98
N GLY A 42 -3.40 -1.62 13.12
CA GLY A 42 -2.90 -0.38 13.73
C GLY A 42 -1.80 0.29 12.90
N LEU A 43 -1.72 0.00 11.60
CA LEU A 43 -0.77 0.60 10.66
C LEU A 43 -1.42 1.74 9.89
N ASN A 44 -0.61 2.60 9.28
CA ASN A 44 -1.08 3.73 8.49
C ASN A 44 -0.24 3.96 7.22
N GLU A 45 -0.55 5.01 6.47
CA GLU A 45 0.10 5.35 5.19
C GLU A 45 1.60 5.67 5.31
N THR A 46 2.13 5.89 6.52
CA THR A 46 3.58 6.01 6.74
C THR A 46 4.29 4.65 6.72
N ASN A 47 3.57 3.56 7.01
CA ASN A 47 4.05 2.17 6.96
C ASN A 47 3.81 1.54 5.58
N PHE A 48 2.65 1.82 4.96
CA PHE A 48 2.30 1.26 3.66
C PHE A 48 1.45 2.27 2.87
N ARG A 49 2.01 2.86 1.82
CA ARG A 49 1.40 3.91 1.01
C ARG A 49 0.75 3.37 -0.26
N VAL A 50 -0.44 3.87 -0.56
CA VAL A 50 -1.01 3.84 -1.92
C VAL A 50 -0.64 5.15 -2.61
N MET A 51 -0.04 5.08 -3.78
CA MET A 51 0.37 6.27 -4.55
C MET A 51 -0.57 6.50 -5.74
N GLN A 52 -0.83 7.77 -6.06
CA GLN A 52 -1.55 8.15 -7.27
C GLN A 52 -0.64 7.99 -8.51
N HIS A 53 -1.23 7.81 -9.69
CA HIS A 53 -0.47 7.73 -10.93
C HIS A 53 0.34 9.01 -11.17
N GLY A 54 1.67 8.85 -11.32
CA GLY A 54 2.60 9.97 -11.49
C GLY A 54 2.96 10.71 -10.21
N GLU A 55 2.47 10.28 -9.03
CA GLU A 55 2.90 10.85 -7.75
C GLU A 55 4.40 10.60 -7.54
N VAL A 56 5.12 11.64 -7.13
CA VAL A 56 6.50 11.53 -6.67
C VAL A 56 6.49 11.72 -5.16
N TRP A 57 7.03 10.74 -4.44
CA TRP A 57 7.10 10.75 -2.99
C TRP A 57 8.51 10.40 -2.52
N SER A 58 8.97 11.12 -1.50
CA SER A 58 10.21 10.84 -0.80
C SER A 58 9.90 10.45 0.65
N PRO A 59 10.37 9.29 1.13
CA PRO A 59 10.27 8.97 2.54
C PRO A 59 11.07 9.97 3.37
N ALA A 60 10.55 10.31 4.56
CA ALA A 60 11.27 11.17 5.47
C ALA A 60 12.60 10.51 5.86
N SER A 61 13.71 11.21 5.64
CA SER A 61 15.03 10.80 6.09
C SER A 61 15.15 11.07 7.58
N ASN A 62 15.22 10.04 8.40
CA ASN A 62 15.69 10.18 9.78
C ASN A 62 17.23 10.20 9.74
N LEU A 63 17.80 11.39 9.53
CA LEU A 63 19.16 11.70 10.00
C LEU A 63 19.07 12.22 11.44
#